data_AF-A0A9X2H6T4-F1
#
_entry.id   AF-A0A9X2H6T4-F1
#
_cell.length_a   1.000
_cell.length_b   1.000
_cell.length_c   1.000
_cell.angle_alpha   90.00
_cell.angle_beta   90.00
_cell.angle_gamma   90.00
#
_symmetry.space_group_name_H-M   'P 1'
#
loop_
_entity.id
_entity.type
_entity.pdbx_description
1 polymer ?
#
loop_
_entity_poly.entity_id
_entity_poly.type
_entity_poly.pdbx_seq_one_letter_code
_entity_poly.pdbx_strand_id
1 'polypeptide(L)'
;MARTLDPSPLTAALERAARRHAEARRREAQSDLSRIELAMLLRRFGLAREPVSDAVAAGDAAGLPEAESASLRARVRGELDLLARLARRRDPRYDINRHMAAMRLARWLEDGRPWHAPETPPGSGCSRNQRFRRAPSRQSGSRPTR
;
A
#
# COMPACT_ATOMS: atom_id res chain seq x y z
N MET A 1 3.04 -57.14 -14.93
CA MET A 1 2.28 -56.32 -13.96
C MET A 1 2.70 -54.87 -14.11
N ALA A 2 1.84 -54.02 -14.68
CA ALA A 2 2.16 -52.61 -14.90
C ALA A 2 1.97 -51.83 -13.60
N ARG A 3 3.06 -51.22 -13.08
CA ARG A 3 2.97 -50.24 -11.99
C ARG A 3 2.35 -48.96 -12.56
N THR A 4 1.11 -48.69 -12.20
CA THR A 4 0.48 -47.38 -12.38
C THR A 4 1.18 -46.38 -11.48
N LEU A 5 2.00 -45.51 -12.06
CA LEU A 5 2.56 -44.36 -11.37
C LEU A 5 1.45 -43.34 -11.13
N ASP A 6 1.14 -43.05 -9.87
CA ASP A 6 0.22 -41.97 -9.50
C ASP A 6 0.90 -40.61 -9.77
N PRO A 7 0.38 -39.79 -10.71
CA PRO A 7 0.96 -38.49 -11.02
C PRO A 7 0.58 -37.39 -10.02
N SER A 8 -0.35 -37.65 -9.09
CA SER A 8 -0.85 -36.70 -8.08
C SER A 8 0.23 -35.92 -7.30
N PRO A 9 1.32 -36.55 -6.79
CA PRO A 9 2.37 -35.80 -6.10
C PRO A 9 3.15 -34.85 -7.03
N LEU A 10 3.34 -35.23 -8.30
CA LEU A 10 4.03 -34.41 -9.30
C LEU A 10 3.16 -33.21 -9.70
N THR A 11 1.87 -33.42 -9.96
CA THR A 11 0.93 -32.34 -10.28
C THR A 11 0.83 -31.35 -9.12
N ALA A 12 0.70 -31.82 -7.87
CA ALA A 12 0.66 -30.96 -6.69
C ALA A 12 1.98 -30.18 -6.44
N ALA A 13 3.13 -30.73 -6.84
CA ALA A 13 4.41 -30.04 -6.77
C ALA A 13 4.52 -28.95 -7.84
N LEU A 14 4.09 -29.24 -9.07
CA LEU A 14 4.06 -28.28 -10.18
C LEU A 14 3.10 -27.12 -9.90
N GLU A 15 1.91 -27.39 -9.36
CA GLU A 15 0.96 -26.34 -8.96
C GLU A 15 1.54 -25.41 -7.90
N ARG A 16 2.22 -25.97 -6.88
CA ARG A 16 2.91 -25.16 -5.86
C ARG A 16 4.03 -24.33 -6.45
N ALA A 17 4.81 -24.88 -7.37
CA ALA A 17 5.87 -24.15 -8.06
C ALA A 17 5.30 -23.01 -8.92
N ALA A 18 4.24 -23.27 -9.68
CA ALA A 18 3.55 -22.27 -10.50
C ALA A 18 2.97 -21.14 -9.65
N ARG A 19 2.33 -21.45 -8.50
CA ARG A 19 1.82 -20.44 -7.57
C ARG A 19 2.94 -19.56 -7.02
N ARG A 20 4.04 -20.15 -6.54
CA ARG A 20 5.21 -19.40 -6.05
C ARG A 20 5.79 -18.50 -7.13
N HIS A 21 5.89 -19.00 -8.36
CA HIS A 21 6.39 -18.20 -9.48
C HIS A 21 5.46 -17.03 -9.81
N ALA A 22 4.15 -17.25 -9.88
CA ALA A 22 3.16 -16.20 -10.11
C ALA A 22 3.18 -15.14 -8.99
N GLU A 23 3.30 -15.56 -7.73
CA GLU A 23 3.44 -14.67 -6.58
C GLU A 23 4.72 -13.84 -6.65
N ALA A 24 5.86 -14.47 -7.00
CA ALA A 24 7.13 -13.76 -7.19
C ALA A 24 7.02 -12.69 -8.29
N ARG A 25 6.42 -13.03 -9.44
CA ARG A 25 6.18 -12.08 -10.55
C ARG A 25 5.26 -10.93 -10.16
N ARG A 26 4.21 -11.19 -9.36
CA ARG A 26 3.32 -10.14 -8.83
C ARG A 26 4.08 -9.17 -7.92
N ARG A 27 4.92 -9.70 -7.02
CA ARG A 27 5.75 -8.88 -6.12
C ARG A 27 6.74 -8.00 -6.89
N GLU A 28 7.36 -8.56 -7.93
CA GLU A 28 8.27 -7.81 -8.80
C GLU A 28 7.55 -6.66 -9.52
N ALA A 29 6.42 -6.94 -10.17
CA ALA A 29 5.61 -5.91 -10.84
C ALA A 29 5.12 -4.82 -9.87
N GLN A 30 4.72 -5.21 -8.64
CA GLN A 30 4.30 -4.27 -7.61
C GLN A 30 5.46 -3.38 -7.14
N SER A 31 6.67 -3.94 -7.01
CA SER A 31 7.87 -3.18 -6.67
C SER A 31 8.19 -2.12 -7.73
N ASP A 32 8.13 -2.49 -9.01
CA ASP A 32 8.43 -1.56 -10.11
C ASP A 32 7.43 -0.41 -10.19
N LEU A 33 6.12 -0.71 -10.12
CA LEU A 33 5.07 0.32 -10.11
C LEU A 33 5.27 1.31 -8.96
N SER A 34 5.72 0.80 -7.83
CA SER A 34 5.87 1.60 -6.65
C SER A 34 7.14 2.45 -6.65
N ARG A 35 8.24 1.97 -7.24
CA ARG A 35 9.42 2.80 -7.53
C ARG A 35 9.05 3.95 -8.45
N ILE A 36 8.24 3.68 -9.48
CA ILE A 36 7.71 4.71 -10.38
C ILE A 36 6.86 5.71 -9.60
N GLU A 37 5.97 5.24 -8.72
CA GLU A 37 5.16 6.11 -7.86
C GLU A 37 6.03 7.01 -6.98
N LEU A 38 7.03 6.44 -6.29
CA LEU A 38 7.95 7.19 -5.45
C LEU A 38 8.70 8.26 -6.27
N ALA A 39 9.26 7.89 -7.43
CA ALA A 39 9.94 8.82 -8.31
C ALA A 39 9.02 9.97 -8.77
N MET A 40 7.76 9.67 -9.10
CA MET A 40 6.77 10.70 -9.47
C MET A 40 6.47 11.65 -8.30
N LEU A 41 6.32 11.12 -7.09
CA LEU A 41 6.07 11.92 -5.90
C LEU A 41 7.27 12.81 -5.58
N LEU A 42 8.49 12.28 -5.59
CA LEU A 42 9.71 13.05 -5.34
C LEU A 42 9.86 14.20 -6.35
N ARG A 43 9.59 13.94 -7.64
CA ARG A 43 9.57 14.99 -8.67
C ARG A 43 8.48 16.03 -8.42
N ARG A 44 7.28 15.61 -8.02
CA ARG A 44 6.17 16.51 -7.65
C ARG A 44 6.53 17.44 -6.49
N PHE A 45 7.28 16.93 -5.51
CA PHE A 45 7.78 17.72 -4.39
C PHE A 45 9.10 18.45 -4.70
N GLY A 46 9.55 18.43 -5.95
CA GLY A 46 10.60 19.30 -6.48
C GLY A 46 12.03 18.81 -6.28
N LEU A 47 12.25 17.49 -6.21
CA LEU A 47 13.59 16.91 -6.35
C LEU A 47 14.00 16.79 -7.83
N ALA A 48 15.25 17.16 -8.13
CA ALA A 48 15.86 17.02 -9.45
C ALA A 48 16.23 15.55 -9.76
N ARG A 49 16.34 15.23 -11.05
CA ARG A 49 16.32 13.85 -11.59
C ARG A 49 17.45 12.92 -11.13
N GLU A 50 18.64 13.45 -10.84
CA GLU A 50 19.87 12.66 -10.66
C GLU A 50 19.99 12.01 -9.26
N PRO A 51 19.96 12.74 -8.12
CA PRO A 51 20.09 12.14 -6.78
C PRO A 51 18.89 11.26 -6.38
N VAL A 52 17.81 11.31 -7.15
CA VAL A 52 16.58 10.52 -6.94
C VAL A 52 16.73 9.07 -7.38
N SER A 53 17.60 8.79 -8.35
CA SER A 53 17.68 7.45 -8.97
C SER A 53 18.11 6.38 -7.95
N ASP A 54 19.14 6.68 -7.14
CA ASP A 54 19.75 5.69 -6.25
C ASP A 54 18.89 5.43 -5.00
N ALA A 55 18.34 6.51 -4.40
CA ALA A 55 17.42 6.40 -3.26
C ALA A 55 16.12 5.66 -3.65
N VAL A 56 15.60 5.89 -4.87
CA VAL A 56 14.42 5.18 -5.38
C VAL A 56 14.75 3.72 -5.70
N ALA A 57 15.91 3.43 -6.27
CA ALA A 57 16.33 2.07 -6.59
C ALA A 57 16.48 1.21 -5.30
N ALA A 58 17.10 1.78 -4.27
CA ALA A 58 17.26 1.16 -2.96
C ALA A 58 15.95 1.13 -2.15
N GLY A 59 14.99 2.02 -2.45
CA GLY A 59 13.77 2.18 -1.67
C GLY A 59 14.01 2.75 -0.27
N ASP A 60 15.15 3.39 -0.06
CA ASP A 60 15.65 3.89 1.22
C ASP A 60 15.95 5.39 1.14
N ALA A 61 15.38 6.15 2.08
CA ALA A 61 15.56 7.59 2.18
C ALA A 61 16.97 7.97 2.69
N ALA A 62 17.71 7.05 3.30
CA ALA A 62 19.08 7.29 3.77
C ALA A 62 20.06 7.66 2.66
N GLY A 63 19.74 7.32 1.40
CA GLY A 63 20.53 7.69 0.23
C GLY A 63 20.37 9.16 -0.22
N LEU A 64 19.42 9.91 0.35
CA LEU A 64 19.20 11.31 -0.04
C LEU A 64 20.18 12.26 0.68
N PRO A 65 20.73 13.28 -0.01
CA PRO A 65 21.49 14.34 0.65
C PRO A 65 20.67 15.01 1.76
N GLU A 66 21.26 15.23 2.93
CA GLU A 66 20.51 15.75 4.10
C GLU A 66 19.83 17.09 3.83
N ALA A 67 20.46 17.99 3.06
CA ALA A 67 19.85 19.27 2.67
C ALA A 67 18.59 19.09 1.82
N GLU A 68 18.61 18.13 0.89
CA GLU A 68 17.45 17.79 0.05
C GLU A 68 16.37 17.10 0.86
N SER A 69 16.76 16.16 1.73
CA SER A 69 15.87 15.46 2.65
C SER A 69 15.14 16.43 3.59
N ALA A 70 15.86 17.37 4.20
CA ALA A 70 15.28 18.42 5.04
C ALA A 70 14.29 19.30 4.27
N SER A 71 14.65 19.71 3.04
CA SER A 71 13.76 20.50 2.18
C SER A 71 12.47 19.75 1.84
N LEU A 72 12.57 18.46 1.50
CA LEU A 72 11.43 17.59 1.24
C LEU A 72 10.54 17.42 2.46
N ARG A 73 11.13 17.12 3.62
CA ARG A 73 10.38 16.98 4.89
C ARG A 73 9.57 18.25 5.16
N ALA A 74 10.15 19.44 4.96
CA ALA A 74 9.44 20.71 5.11
C ALA A 74 8.28 20.86 4.12
N ARG A 75 8.50 20.56 2.83
CA ARG A 75 7.46 20.64 1.78
C ARG A 75 6.32 19.66 2.04
N VAL A 76 6.63 18.42 2.42
CA VAL A 76 5.65 17.37 2.72
C VAL A 76 4.84 17.73 3.95
N ARG A 77 5.46 18.27 5.01
CA ARG A 77 4.74 18.74 6.20
C ARG A 77 3.76 19.87 5.86
N GLY A 78 4.21 20.88 5.10
CA GLY A 78 3.33 21.98 4.67
C GLY A 78 2.14 21.51 3.82
N GLU A 79 2.35 20.50 2.99
CA GLU A 79 1.31 19.84 2.20
C GLU A 79 0.31 19.07 3.08
N LEU A 80 0.79 18.31 4.07
CA LEU A 80 -0.07 17.62 5.03
C LEU A 80 -0.92 18.60 5.85
N ASP A 81 -0.35 19.71 6.29
CA ASP A 81 -1.07 20.75 7.01
C ASP A 81 -2.14 21.42 6.13
N LEU A 82 -1.84 21.65 4.85
CA LEU A 82 -2.82 22.13 3.88
C LEU A 82 -3.98 21.14 3.73
N LEU A 83 -3.69 19.86 3.48
CA LEU A 83 -4.70 18.83 3.27
C LEU A 83 -5.53 18.59 4.53
N ALA A 84 -4.93 18.61 5.72
CA ALA A 84 -5.63 18.51 6.99
C ALA A 84 -6.57 19.70 7.23
N ARG A 85 -6.21 20.91 6.77
CA ARG A 85 -7.10 22.08 6.82
C ARG A 85 -8.26 21.94 5.82
N LEU A 86 -7.99 21.51 4.59
CA LEU A 86 -9.02 21.28 3.56
C LEU A 86 -10.01 20.20 4.01
N ALA A 87 -9.52 19.08 4.57
CA ALA A 87 -10.35 18.00 5.11
C ALA A 87 -11.30 18.50 6.20
N ARG A 88 -10.79 19.28 7.16
CA ARG A 88 -11.59 19.87 8.25
C ARG A 88 -12.69 20.80 7.75
N ARG A 89 -12.44 21.52 6.65
CA ARG A 89 -13.41 22.42 6.01
C ARG A 89 -14.34 21.71 5.04
N ARG A 90 -14.16 20.41 4.80
CA ARG A 90 -14.85 19.64 3.74
C ARG A 90 -14.73 20.34 2.37
N ASP A 91 -13.56 20.93 2.11
CA ASP A 91 -13.30 21.65 0.86
C ASP A 91 -13.27 20.66 -0.32
N PRO A 92 -13.94 20.93 -1.45
CA PRO A 92 -13.93 20.07 -2.64
C PRO A 92 -12.53 19.81 -3.21
N ARG A 93 -11.55 20.66 -2.92
CA ARG A 93 -10.15 20.49 -3.32
C ARG A 93 -9.42 19.44 -2.49
N TYR A 94 -10.03 18.95 -1.41
CA TYR A 94 -9.48 17.86 -0.62
C TYR A 94 -9.47 16.56 -1.43
N ASP A 95 -8.27 16.00 -1.60
CA ASP A 95 -8.07 14.72 -2.26
C ASP A 95 -7.45 13.74 -1.26
N ILE A 96 -8.20 12.69 -0.94
CA ILE A 96 -7.76 11.62 -0.03
C ILE A 96 -6.54 10.88 -0.56
N ASN A 97 -6.42 10.68 -1.88
CA ASN A 97 -5.28 9.99 -2.48
C ASN A 97 -4.02 10.84 -2.36
N ARG A 98 -4.14 12.15 -2.58
CA ARG A 98 -3.07 13.12 -2.35
C ARG A 98 -2.61 13.12 -0.90
N HIS A 99 -3.55 13.05 0.05
CA HIS A 99 -3.24 12.98 1.48
C HIS A 99 -2.53 11.67 1.86
N MET A 100 -3.03 10.53 1.38
CA MET A 100 -2.40 9.24 1.61
C MET A 100 -0.98 9.19 1.03
N ALA A 101 -0.76 9.74 -0.17
CA ALA A 101 0.56 9.82 -0.79
C ALA A 101 1.53 10.68 0.03
N ALA A 102 1.09 11.85 0.49
CA ALA A 102 1.90 12.73 1.35
C ALA A 102 2.24 12.07 2.69
N MET A 103 1.29 11.36 3.31
CA MET A 103 1.54 10.62 4.56
C MET A 103 2.53 9.48 4.37
N ARG A 104 2.44 8.72 3.26
CA ARG A 104 3.41 7.67 2.95
C ARG A 104 4.81 8.25 2.75
N LEU A 105 4.92 9.37 2.03
CA LEU A 105 6.18 10.07 1.82
C LEU A 105 6.78 10.60 3.12
N ALA A 106 5.97 11.19 4.01
CA ALA A 106 6.45 11.59 5.33
C ALA A 106 7.04 10.41 6.12
N ARG A 107 6.33 9.28 6.17
CA ARG A 107 6.80 8.07 6.88
C ARG A 107 8.10 7.51 6.31
N TRP A 108 8.23 7.50 4.99
CA TRP A 108 9.45 7.06 4.31
C TRP A 108 10.65 7.97 4.66
N LEU A 109 10.43 9.29 4.70
CA LEU A 109 11.47 10.28 5.04
C LEU A 109 11.84 10.36 6.52
N GLU A 110 10.93 10.02 7.43
CA GLU A 110 11.11 10.15 8.89
C GLU A 110 11.57 8.86 9.56
N ASP A 111 10.95 7.72 9.22
CA ASP A 111 11.20 6.45 9.92
C ASP A 111 12.24 5.58 9.21
N GLY A 112 12.72 5.97 8.03
CA GLY A 112 13.52 5.12 7.14
C GLY A 112 12.79 3.81 6.79
N ARG A 113 11.46 3.77 6.96
CA ARG A 113 10.66 2.60 6.65
C ARG A 113 10.73 2.37 5.14
N PRO A 114 10.84 1.11 4.70
CA PRO A 114 10.73 0.81 3.29
C PRO A 114 9.43 1.41 2.73
N TRP A 115 9.52 2.00 1.54
CA TRP A 115 8.36 2.51 0.80
C TRP A 115 7.25 1.44 0.68
N HIS A 116 7.66 0.17 0.73
CA HIS A 116 6.82 -1.00 0.91
C HIS A 116 6.77 -1.49 2.35
N ALA A 117 5.58 -1.45 2.95
CA ALA A 117 5.28 -2.42 3.99
C ALA A 117 5.25 -3.82 3.34
N PRO A 118 5.87 -4.85 3.93
CA PRO A 118 5.69 -6.21 3.45
C PRO A 118 4.19 -6.51 3.40
N GLU A 119 3.75 -7.19 2.32
CA GLU A 119 2.36 -7.63 2.20
C GLU A 119 1.96 -8.26 3.53
N THR A 120 0.98 -7.67 4.20
CA THR A 120 0.37 -8.34 5.34
C THR A 120 -0.20 -9.64 4.76
N PRO A 121 0.21 -10.82 5.25
CA PRO A 121 -0.32 -12.08 4.72
C PRO A 121 -1.84 -11.96 4.70
N PRO A 122 -2.51 -12.44 3.64
CA PRO A 122 -3.94 -12.21 3.45
C PRO A 122 -4.69 -12.66 4.70
N GLY A 123 -5.02 -11.70 5.56
CA GLY A 123 -5.88 -11.94 6.70
C GLY A 123 -7.21 -12.36 6.10
N SER A 124 -7.68 -13.56 6.47
CA SER A 124 -8.93 -14.09 5.93
C SER A 124 -9.98 -12.98 5.94
N GLY A 125 -10.60 -12.70 4.79
CA GLY A 125 -11.59 -11.62 4.65
C GLY A 125 -12.75 -11.71 5.66
N CYS A 126 -12.88 -12.85 6.35
CA CYS A 126 -13.73 -13.03 7.52
C CYS A 126 -13.51 -12.02 8.65
N SER A 127 -12.27 -11.62 8.98
CA SER A 127 -12.05 -10.72 10.14
C SER A 127 -12.44 -9.27 9.83
N ARG A 128 -12.20 -8.79 8.61
CA ARG A 128 -12.60 -7.44 8.16
C ARG A 128 -14.12 -7.30 8.02
N ASN A 129 -14.84 -8.36 7.65
CA ASN A 129 -16.29 -8.36 7.50
C ASN A 129 -17.09 -8.56 8.79
N GLN A 130 -16.46 -8.86 9.93
CA GLN A 130 -17.19 -9.01 11.20
C GLN A 130 -17.90 -7.72 11.63
N ARG A 131 -17.34 -6.56 11.30
CA ARG A 131 -17.93 -5.25 11.66
C ARG A 131 -19.26 -4.98 10.93
N PHE A 132 -19.43 -5.55 9.74
CA PHE A 132 -20.66 -5.39 8.94
C PHE A 132 -21.71 -6.48 9.22
N ARG A 133 -21.33 -7.58 9.88
CA ARG A 133 -22.26 -8.70 10.19
C ARG A 133 -23.05 -8.53 11.50
N ARG A 134 -22.74 -7.53 12.34
CA ARG A 134 -23.38 -7.33 13.66
C ARG A 134 -24.47 -6.27 13.70
N ALA A 135 -25.21 -6.06 12.61
CA ALA A 135 -26.50 -5.37 12.69
C ALA A 135 -27.60 -6.44 12.75
N PRO A 136 -28.12 -6.82 13.92
CA PRO A 136 -29.41 -7.50 13.95
C PRO A 136 -30.43 -6.51 13.40
N SER A 137 -31.05 -6.89 12.29
CA SER A 137 -32.29 -6.27 11.83
C SER A 137 -33.24 -6.22 13.03
N ARG A 138 -33.51 -5.02 13.55
CA ARG A 138 -34.57 -4.80 14.52
C ARG A 138 -35.84 -5.38 13.91
N GLN A 139 -36.24 -6.53 14.42
CA GLN A 139 -37.49 -7.20 14.10
C GLN A 139 -38.61 -6.17 14.23
N SER A 140 -39.28 -5.94 13.10
CA SER A 140 -40.52 -5.22 12.99
C SER A 140 -41.48 -5.71 14.07
N GLY A 141 -41.80 -4.84 15.03
CA GLY A 141 -42.77 -5.14 16.07
C GLY A 141 -44.09 -5.52 15.43
N SER A 142 -44.52 -6.76 15.65
CA SER A 142 -45.88 -7.21 15.42
C SER A 142 -46.81 -6.38 16.31
N ARG A 143 -47.60 -5.50 15.68
CA ARG A 143 -48.78 -4.88 16.30
C ARG A 143 -49.80 -6.00 16.60
N PRO A 144 -50.23 -6.22 17.86
CA PRO A 144 -51.41 -7.02 18.10
C PRO A 144 -52.64 -6.17 17.78
N THR A 145 -53.39 -6.59 16.77
CA THR A 145 -54.76 -6.16 16.53
C THR A 145 -55.71 -7.00 17.37
N ARG A 146 -56.42 -6.32 18.28
CA ARG A 146 -57.64 -6.70 19.02
C ARG A 146 -57.54 -7.85 20.02
#